data_AF-A0A5B6VCS5-F1
#
_entry.id   AF-A0A5B6VCS5-F1
#
_cell.length_a   1.000
_cell.length_b   1.000
_cell.length_c   1.000
_cell.angle_alpha   90.00
_cell.angle_beta   90.00
_cell.angle_gamma   90.00
#
_symmetry.space_group_name_H-M   'P 1'
#
loop_
_entity.id
_entity.type
_entity.pdbx_description
1 polymer ?
#
loop_
_entity_poly.entity_id
_entity_poly.type
_entity_poly.pdbx_seq_one_letter_code
_entity_poly.pdbx_strand_id
1 'polypeptide(L)'
;MAHFNIPLLVKQGLRLLNFPDSLVAQVFKAKYFPENNFLDSCLGNSCSYVWRSIWATKDTLKKGLIWKVGTGMNISITEDAWIPNYVNVRLMSRFNNLQGDKVADLINSNEREWNRELIVNTFPEDVADLILQIPLLLERHEDFLAWNGESSGEFSVRSSYKLLQGLDPTAYALQNIYRDFYIKLWRIEMPTKIKIFIWKISWNYLTNRVNMIIRRLATSSLCPRCGGGDETMNHLFRECPTSMEVWRVLSVLDLTMITYVEFGEWLTMAEPFVLHFGPLGGKEILEFMTKQVDQVRRLQDLSIAILKNLMELEKKFKKTSTVKIKWSHPPGQGVKINFDGAFDERSKYSASGVVVRDCSGQVLISSIEIHRGVASTFAAEAIACRRATQIALDMNKEYTIILGDSLTVIKKCKNTVLDKSQIGSIIHDIHRMKLRGN
;
A
#
# COMPACT_ATOMS: atom_id res chain seq x y z
N MET A 1 -9.17 -5.81 -15.22
CA MET A 1 -9.65 -6.46 -13.96
C MET A 1 -8.95 -7.77 -13.64
N ALA A 2 -8.60 -8.62 -14.63
CA ALA A 2 -8.00 -9.93 -14.40
C ALA A 2 -6.80 -9.91 -13.43
N HIS A 3 -5.96 -8.88 -13.50
CA HIS A 3 -4.78 -8.80 -12.63
C HIS A 3 -5.02 -8.21 -11.23
N PHE A 4 -6.19 -7.65 -10.92
CA PHE A 4 -6.52 -7.23 -9.54
C PHE A 4 -6.83 -8.41 -8.63
N ASN A 5 -7.33 -9.52 -9.21
CA ASN A 5 -7.62 -10.73 -8.46
C ASN A 5 -6.34 -11.49 -8.07
N ILE A 6 -5.24 -11.30 -8.82
CA ILE A 6 -3.96 -11.96 -8.55
C ILE A 6 -3.42 -11.60 -7.15
N PRO A 7 -3.27 -10.31 -6.76
CA PRO A 7 -2.88 -9.95 -5.39
C PRO A 7 -3.76 -10.52 -4.28
N LEU A 8 -5.06 -10.66 -4.54
CA LEU A 8 -5.99 -11.25 -3.57
C LEU A 8 -5.74 -12.76 -3.40
N LEU A 9 -5.38 -13.46 -4.48
CA LEU A 9 -4.99 -14.87 -4.46
C LEU A 9 -3.60 -15.05 -3.83
N VAL A 10 -2.64 -14.16 -4.13
CA VAL A 10 -1.32 -14.11 -3.46
C VAL A 10 -1.51 -13.99 -1.95
N LYS A 11 -2.45 -13.15 -1.50
CA LYS A 11 -2.79 -13.04 -0.07
C LYS A 11 -3.25 -14.37 0.52
N GLN A 12 -4.00 -15.18 -0.21
CA GLN A 12 -4.40 -16.51 0.27
C GLN A 12 -3.22 -17.47 0.33
N GLY A 13 -2.35 -17.50 -0.69
CA GLY A 13 -1.12 -18.28 -0.67
C GLY A 13 -0.23 -17.92 0.53
N LEU A 14 -0.13 -16.63 0.86
CA LEU A 14 0.60 -16.17 2.04
C LEU A 14 -0.05 -16.61 3.36
N ARG A 15 -1.39 -16.69 3.43
CA ARG A 15 -2.08 -17.20 4.63
C ARG A 15 -1.80 -18.69 4.86
N LEU A 16 -1.68 -19.48 3.79
CA LEU A 16 -1.28 -20.89 3.89
C LEU A 16 0.12 -21.05 4.51
N LEU A 17 1.02 -20.09 4.28
CA LEU A 17 2.36 -20.08 4.87
C LEU A 17 2.39 -19.56 6.31
N ASN A 18 1.73 -18.44 6.59
CA ASN A 18 1.80 -17.78 7.89
C ASN A 18 0.89 -18.42 8.96
N PHE A 19 -0.15 -19.16 8.56
CA PHE A 19 -1.12 -19.75 9.48
C PHE A 19 -1.34 -21.24 9.16
N PRO A 20 -0.29 -22.07 9.30
CA PRO A 20 -0.35 -23.49 8.94
C PRO A 20 -1.40 -24.26 9.75
N ASP A 21 -1.69 -23.82 10.98
CA ASP A 21 -2.67 -24.46 11.87
C ASP A 21 -4.13 -24.07 11.60
N SER A 22 -4.36 -23.12 10.68
CA SER A 22 -5.74 -22.82 10.28
C SER A 22 -6.36 -24.03 9.58
N LEU A 23 -7.65 -24.29 9.83
CA LEU A 23 -8.37 -25.41 9.21
C LEU A 23 -8.20 -25.43 7.68
N VAL A 24 -8.25 -24.25 7.05
CA VAL A 24 -8.04 -24.11 5.60
C VAL A 24 -6.62 -24.56 5.22
N ALA A 25 -5.58 -24.12 5.92
CA ALA A 25 -4.22 -24.53 5.64
C ALA A 25 -4.00 -26.04 5.83
N GLN A 26 -4.53 -26.61 6.91
CA GLN A 26 -4.45 -28.06 7.18
C GLN A 26 -5.14 -28.90 6.10
N VAL A 27 -6.34 -28.51 5.66
CA VAL A 27 -7.06 -29.20 4.58
C VAL A 27 -6.31 -29.12 3.26
N PHE A 28 -5.78 -27.94 2.90
CA PHE A 28 -5.01 -27.78 1.68
C PHE A 28 -3.67 -28.52 1.73
N LYS A 29 -2.99 -28.53 2.88
CA LYS A 29 -1.75 -29.27 3.10
C LYS A 29 -1.99 -30.76 2.92
N ALA A 30 -2.94 -31.34 3.66
CA ALA A 30 -3.26 -32.77 3.59
C ALA A 30 -3.61 -33.23 2.16
N LYS A 31 -4.28 -32.38 1.37
CA LYS A 31 -4.73 -32.74 0.02
C LYS A 31 -3.69 -32.47 -1.08
N TYR A 32 -2.95 -31.36 -1.01
CA TYR A 32 -2.18 -30.86 -2.16
C TYR A 32 -0.67 -30.76 -1.93
N PHE A 33 -0.22 -30.68 -0.67
CA PHE A 33 1.20 -30.59 -0.33
C PHE A 33 1.48 -31.24 1.04
N PRO A 34 1.22 -32.55 1.22
CA PRO A 34 1.27 -33.19 2.53
C PRO A 34 2.68 -33.17 3.14
N GLU A 35 3.70 -33.42 2.32
CA GLU A 35 5.10 -33.55 2.74
C GLU A 35 5.88 -32.22 2.73
N ASN A 36 5.35 -31.18 2.07
CA ASN A 36 6.09 -29.95 1.76
C ASN A 36 5.36 -28.71 2.31
N ASN A 37 5.93 -27.53 2.05
CA ASN A 37 5.24 -26.24 2.23
C ASN A 37 4.53 -25.82 0.93
N PHE A 38 3.73 -24.74 1.00
CA PHE A 38 3.01 -24.23 -0.18
C PHE A 38 3.95 -23.75 -1.31
N LEU A 39 5.09 -23.15 -0.99
CA LEU A 39 6.04 -22.64 -1.98
C LEU A 39 6.70 -23.76 -2.81
N ASP A 40 6.85 -24.94 -2.21
CA ASP A 40 7.47 -26.12 -2.83
C ASP A 40 6.44 -27.16 -3.28
N SER A 41 5.17 -26.74 -3.34
CA SER A 41 4.07 -27.57 -3.83
C SER A 41 4.02 -27.65 -5.36
N CYS A 42 3.55 -28.79 -5.87
CA CYS A 42 3.24 -29.00 -7.29
C CYS A 42 1.73 -28.87 -7.53
N LEU A 43 1.33 -28.50 -8.76
CA LEU A 43 -0.09 -28.34 -9.08
C LEU A 43 -0.88 -29.66 -8.95
N GLY A 44 -0.25 -30.77 -9.37
CA GLY A 44 -0.85 -32.11 -9.39
C GLY A 44 -1.93 -32.29 -10.48
N ASN A 45 -2.34 -33.54 -10.70
CA ASN A 45 -3.28 -33.88 -11.78
C ASN A 45 -4.76 -33.65 -11.40
N SER A 46 -5.11 -33.76 -10.11
CA SER A 46 -6.50 -33.66 -9.61
C SER A 46 -6.70 -32.40 -8.75
N CYS A 47 -6.52 -31.23 -9.35
CA CYS A 47 -6.63 -29.94 -8.67
C CYS A 47 -8.04 -29.32 -8.72
N SER A 48 -8.55 -28.84 -7.58
CA SER A 48 -9.76 -28.00 -7.58
C SER A 48 -9.48 -26.64 -8.21
N TYR A 49 -10.52 -25.97 -8.72
CA TYR A 49 -10.40 -24.61 -9.27
C TYR A 49 -9.78 -23.61 -8.28
N VAL A 50 -10.12 -23.73 -6.99
CA VAL A 50 -9.56 -22.87 -5.93
C VAL A 50 -8.07 -23.13 -5.77
N TRP A 51 -7.65 -24.39 -5.69
CA TRP A 51 -6.22 -24.73 -5.60
C TRP A 51 -5.44 -24.25 -6.81
N ARG A 52 -5.93 -24.52 -8.02
CA ARG A 52 -5.30 -24.06 -9.26
C ARG A 52 -5.13 -22.54 -9.29
N SER A 53 -6.13 -21.80 -8.83
CA SER A 53 -6.10 -20.33 -8.79
C SER A 53 -5.07 -19.80 -7.77
N ILE A 54 -5.01 -20.38 -6.57
CA ILE A 54 -4.02 -19.99 -5.55
C ILE A 54 -2.61 -20.38 -6.00
N TRP A 55 -2.43 -21.62 -6.46
CA TRP A 55 -1.16 -22.16 -6.93
C TRP A 55 -0.60 -21.36 -8.12
N ALA A 56 -1.44 -20.91 -9.05
CA ALA A 56 -1.02 -20.04 -10.16
C ALA A 56 -0.35 -18.73 -9.70
N THR A 57 -0.57 -18.29 -8.45
CA THR A 57 0.07 -17.10 -7.89
C THR A 57 1.34 -17.37 -7.08
N LYS A 58 1.75 -18.64 -6.96
CA LYS A 58 2.92 -19.09 -6.19
C LYS A 58 4.20 -18.36 -6.59
N ASP A 59 4.47 -18.23 -7.89
CA ASP A 59 5.69 -17.57 -8.38
C ASP A 59 5.67 -16.06 -8.12
N THR A 60 4.50 -15.43 -8.18
CA THR A 60 4.34 -14.03 -7.81
C THR A 60 4.62 -13.82 -6.32
N LEU A 61 4.13 -14.75 -5.48
CA LEU A 61 4.42 -14.74 -4.05
C LEU A 61 5.91 -14.91 -3.79
N LYS A 62 6.58 -15.91 -4.41
CA LYS A 62 8.03 -16.12 -4.28
C LYS A 62 8.83 -14.86 -4.62
N LYS A 63 8.50 -14.17 -5.72
CA LYS A 63 9.18 -12.93 -6.13
C LYS A 63 9.01 -11.76 -5.15
N GLY A 64 7.94 -11.75 -4.36
CA GLY A 64 7.67 -10.69 -3.39
C GLY A 64 8.12 -11.01 -1.97
N LEU A 65 8.57 -12.24 -1.70
CA LEU A 65 9.08 -12.65 -0.40
C LEU A 65 10.59 -12.43 -0.30
N ILE A 66 11.04 -12.11 0.91
CA ILE A 66 12.45 -11.98 1.28
C ILE A 66 12.66 -12.61 2.65
N TRP A 67 13.74 -13.37 2.80
CA TRP A 67 14.19 -13.91 4.06
C TRP A 67 14.78 -12.83 4.95
N LYS A 68 14.45 -12.90 6.24
CA LYS A 68 15.07 -12.15 7.31
C LYS A 68 16.05 -13.07 8.02
N VAL A 69 17.30 -12.65 8.03
CA VAL A 69 18.41 -13.41 8.58
C VAL A 69 18.34 -13.41 10.10
N GLY A 70 18.12 -14.59 10.68
CA GLY A 70 18.17 -14.85 12.10
C GLY A 70 19.42 -15.60 12.50
N THR A 71 19.46 -16.90 12.22
CA THR A 71 20.66 -17.76 12.34
C THR A 71 21.36 -17.94 11.01
N GLY A 72 20.67 -17.73 9.89
CA GLY A 72 21.18 -17.94 8.54
C GLY A 72 21.29 -19.41 8.13
N MET A 73 20.90 -20.37 8.99
CA MET A 73 21.06 -21.80 8.72
C MET A 73 20.07 -22.32 7.67
N ASN A 74 18.90 -21.69 7.57
CA ASN A 74 17.85 -22.10 6.64
C ASN A 74 17.88 -21.32 5.32
N ILE A 75 18.83 -20.39 5.16
CA ILE A 75 18.91 -19.49 4.02
C ILE A 75 20.12 -19.87 3.16
N SER A 76 19.86 -20.24 1.91
CA SER A 76 20.91 -20.43 0.89
C SER A 76 21.47 -19.09 0.45
N ILE A 77 22.80 -18.95 0.37
CA ILE A 77 23.43 -17.71 -0.11
C ILE A 77 22.99 -17.38 -1.54
N THR A 78 22.88 -18.40 -2.40
CA THR A 78 22.69 -18.23 -3.86
C THR A 78 21.26 -18.44 -4.34
N GLU A 79 20.46 -19.24 -3.64
CA GLU A 79 19.11 -19.64 -4.10
C GLU A 79 17.99 -18.80 -3.47
N ASP A 80 18.21 -18.29 -2.26
CA ASP A 80 17.19 -17.56 -1.50
C ASP A 80 17.34 -16.05 -1.63
N ALA A 81 16.22 -15.33 -1.57
CA ALA A 81 16.23 -13.86 -1.55
C ALA A 81 16.35 -13.37 -0.12
N TRP A 82 17.51 -12.87 0.29
CA TRP A 82 17.77 -12.42 1.66
C TRP A 82 18.44 -11.05 1.77
N ILE A 83 19.01 -10.55 0.67
CA ILE A 83 19.65 -9.22 0.60
C ILE A 83 18.60 -8.16 0.22
N PRO A 84 18.28 -7.18 1.10
CA PRO A 84 17.31 -6.13 0.79
C PRO A 84 17.76 -5.28 -0.40
N ASN A 85 16.80 -4.84 -1.22
CA ASN A 85 17.02 -3.99 -2.40
C ASN A 85 17.92 -4.60 -3.49
N TYR A 86 18.27 -5.88 -3.39
CA TYR A 86 19.03 -6.59 -4.41
C TYR A 86 18.11 -7.49 -5.25
N VAL A 87 18.21 -7.40 -6.58
CA VAL A 87 17.42 -8.26 -7.48
C VAL A 87 18.09 -9.63 -7.55
N ASN A 88 17.50 -10.60 -6.87
CA ASN A 88 18.04 -11.94 -6.66
C ASN A 88 18.37 -12.75 -7.94
N VAL A 89 17.91 -12.28 -9.10
CA VAL A 89 18.05 -12.94 -10.41
C VAL A 89 19.52 -13.10 -10.85
N ARG A 90 20.49 -12.46 -10.18
CA ARG A 90 21.90 -12.43 -10.62
C ARG A 90 22.92 -13.19 -9.77
N LEU A 91 22.59 -13.68 -8.57
CA LEU A 91 23.59 -14.38 -7.73
C LEU A 91 24.03 -15.71 -8.36
N MET A 92 23.07 -16.51 -8.86
CA MET A 92 23.35 -17.85 -9.41
C MET A 92 24.32 -17.89 -10.59
N SER A 93 24.43 -16.82 -11.39
CA SER A 93 25.32 -16.78 -12.57
C SER A 93 26.73 -16.25 -12.27
N ARG A 94 26.93 -15.59 -11.12
CA ARG A 94 28.19 -14.89 -10.80
C ARG A 94 29.05 -15.62 -9.77
N PHE A 95 28.47 -16.50 -8.96
CA PHE A 95 29.17 -17.15 -7.84
C PHE A 95 29.09 -18.69 -7.93
N ASN A 96 29.60 -19.27 -9.03
CA ASN A 96 29.63 -20.73 -9.24
C ASN A 96 30.36 -21.50 -8.11
N ASN A 97 31.15 -20.82 -7.28
CA ASN A 97 31.94 -21.42 -6.20
C ASN A 97 31.20 -21.50 -4.84
N LEU A 98 29.98 -20.95 -4.71
CA LEU A 98 29.23 -20.87 -3.44
C LEU A 98 28.02 -21.83 -3.39
N GLN A 99 28.06 -22.92 -4.17
CA GLN A 99 26.91 -23.79 -4.35
C GLN A 99 26.70 -24.68 -3.11
N GLY A 100 25.67 -24.36 -2.33
CA GLY A 100 25.29 -25.10 -1.10
C GLY A 100 25.59 -24.37 0.21
N ASP A 101 26.25 -23.21 0.15
CA ASP A 101 26.64 -22.44 1.32
C ASP A 101 25.45 -21.72 1.97
N LYS A 102 25.49 -21.59 3.29
CA LYS A 102 24.43 -20.97 4.09
C LYS A 102 24.84 -19.58 4.53
N VAL A 103 23.85 -18.70 4.69
CA VAL A 103 24.10 -17.34 5.20
C VAL A 103 24.75 -17.37 6.58
N ALA A 104 24.53 -18.43 7.36
CA ALA A 104 25.21 -18.69 8.62
C ALA A 104 26.75 -18.65 8.51
N ASP A 105 27.32 -19.07 7.38
CA ASP A 105 28.77 -19.12 7.15
C ASP A 105 29.40 -17.72 7.01
N LEU A 106 28.57 -16.70 6.74
CA LEU A 106 28.97 -15.29 6.68
C LEU A 106 28.92 -14.60 8.06
N ILE A 107 28.45 -15.28 9.11
CA ILE A 107 28.25 -14.73 10.45
C ILE A 107 29.31 -15.28 11.40
N ASN A 108 29.99 -14.41 12.14
CA ASN A 108 30.91 -14.81 13.19
C ASN A 108 30.13 -15.43 14.37
N SER A 109 30.31 -16.73 14.59
CA SER A 109 29.57 -17.54 15.58
C SER A 109 29.66 -17.03 17.02
N ASN A 110 30.75 -16.34 17.37
CA ASN A 110 31.05 -15.87 18.73
C ASN A 110 30.50 -14.47 19.03
N GLU A 111 30.48 -13.58 18.03
CA GLU A 111 30.17 -12.16 18.22
C GLU A 111 28.85 -11.74 17.59
N ARG A 112 28.26 -12.61 16.76
CA ARG A 112 27.05 -12.34 15.97
C ARG A 112 27.15 -11.06 15.15
N GLU A 113 28.33 -10.87 14.60
CA GLU A 113 28.62 -9.85 13.63
C GLU A 113 28.87 -10.51 12.28
N TRP A 114 28.62 -9.76 11.22
CA TRP A 114 29.01 -10.18 9.88
C TRP A 114 30.53 -10.33 9.78
N ASN A 115 30.99 -11.41 9.18
CA ASN A 115 32.40 -11.58 8.83
C ASN A 115 32.74 -10.64 7.68
N ARG A 116 33.10 -9.40 8.03
CA ARG A 116 33.36 -8.31 7.07
C ARG A 116 34.41 -8.68 6.05
N GLU A 117 35.52 -9.28 6.47
CA GLU A 117 36.62 -9.66 5.59
C GLU A 117 36.16 -10.70 4.57
N LEU A 118 35.46 -11.75 5.03
CA LEU A 118 34.91 -12.77 4.14
C LEU A 118 33.91 -12.16 3.14
N ILE A 119 33.00 -11.30 3.60
CA ILE A 119 31.96 -10.71 2.75
C ILE A 119 32.57 -9.80 1.67
N VAL A 120 33.52 -8.94 2.04
CA VAL A 120 34.19 -8.03 1.09
C VAL A 120 35.02 -8.80 0.07
N ASN A 121 35.63 -9.93 0.46
CA ASN A 121 36.39 -10.77 -0.46
C ASN A 121 35.52 -11.68 -1.34
N THR A 122 34.28 -11.95 -0.93
CA THR A 122 33.37 -12.87 -1.63
C THR A 122 32.41 -12.16 -2.58
N PHE A 123 31.91 -10.98 -2.21
CA PHE A 123 30.88 -10.25 -2.96
C PHE A 123 31.43 -8.94 -3.56
N PRO A 124 30.89 -8.50 -4.71
CA PRO A 124 31.12 -7.16 -5.23
C PRO A 124 30.84 -6.09 -4.18
N GLU A 125 31.59 -4.98 -4.22
CA GLU A 125 31.52 -3.89 -3.24
C GLU A 125 30.08 -3.40 -2.98
N ASP A 126 29.29 -3.22 -4.04
CA ASP A 126 27.89 -2.78 -3.94
C ASP A 126 26.98 -3.78 -3.20
N VAL A 127 27.27 -5.08 -3.31
CA VAL A 127 26.53 -6.16 -2.64
C VAL A 127 27.03 -6.36 -1.22
N ALA A 128 28.34 -6.35 -1.02
CA ALA A 128 28.98 -6.45 0.29
C ALA A 128 28.46 -5.36 1.23
N ASP A 129 28.37 -4.12 0.75
CA ASP A 129 27.82 -3.00 1.51
C ASP A 129 26.36 -3.23 1.92
N LEU A 130 25.53 -3.80 1.04
CA LEU A 130 24.14 -4.13 1.36
C LEU A 130 24.04 -5.22 2.43
N ILE A 131 24.87 -6.26 2.35
CA ILE A 131 24.91 -7.34 3.35
C ILE A 131 25.29 -6.78 4.71
N LEU A 132 26.35 -5.97 4.77
CA LEU A 132 26.86 -5.38 6.01
C LEU A 132 25.87 -4.39 6.66
N GLN A 133 24.92 -3.84 5.88
CA GLN A 133 23.84 -2.99 6.38
C GLN A 133 22.67 -3.79 6.98
N ILE A 134 22.62 -5.12 6.81
CA ILE A 134 21.57 -5.96 7.40
C ILE A 134 21.84 -6.07 8.91
N PRO A 135 20.95 -5.58 9.78
CA PRO A 135 21.19 -5.65 11.22
C PRO A 135 20.94 -7.08 11.73
N LEU A 136 21.94 -7.67 12.36
CA LEU A 136 21.79 -8.92 13.11
C LEU A 136 21.27 -8.62 14.52
N LEU A 137 20.17 -9.26 14.92
CA LEU A 137 19.66 -9.19 16.29
C LEU A 137 20.69 -9.77 17.28
N LEU A 138 20.74 -9.31 18.53
CA LEU A 138 21.63 -9.94 19.54
C LEU A 138 21.14 -11.33 19.97
N GLU A 139 19.82 -11.54 20.07
CA GLU A 139 19.20 -12.81 20.53
C GLU A 139 18.88 -13.77 19.40
N ARG A 140 19.34 -15.03 19.52
CA ARG A 140 19.20 -16.02 18.45
C ARG A 140 17.71 -16.21 18.19
N HIS A 141 17.33 -16.06 16.94
CA HIS A 141 15.96 -16.25 16.48
C HIS A 141 16.02 -16.96 15.13
N GLU A 142 14.96 -17.67 14.81
CA GLU A 142 14.88 -18.43 13.57
C GLU A 142 14.76 -17.50 12.35
N ASP A 143 15.29 -17.97 11.22
CA ASP A 143 15.09 -17.32 9.93
C ASP A 143 13.60 -17.30 9.58
N PHE A 144 13.10 -16.18 9.06
CA PHE A 144 11.69 -16.07 8.70
C PHE A 144 11.45 -15.25 7.44
N LEU A 145 10.32 -15.50 6.77
CA LEU A 145 9.92 -14.79 5.57
C LEU A 145 9.17 -13.50 5.88
N ALA A 146 9.54 -12.43 5.18
CA ALA A 146 8.88 -11.15 5.16
C ALA A 146 8.48 -10.74 3.73
N TRP A 147 7.56 -9.79 3.62
CA TRP A 147 7.17 -9.22 2.34
C TRP A 147 8.10 -8.07 1.95
N ASN A 148 8.71 -8.15 0.76
CA ASN A 148 9.68 -7.16 0.28
C ASN A 148 9.01 -5.92 -0.35
N GLY A 149 7.72 -5.97 -0.66
CA GLY A 149 7.02 -4.88 -1.33
C GLY A 149 6.66 -3.68 -0.42
N GLU A 150 6.87 -3.79 0.90
CA GLU A 150 6.69 -2.70 1.86
C GLU A 150 7.81 -2.69 2.91
N SER A 151 8.20 -1.50 3.36
CA SER A 151 9.21 -1.34 4.41
C SER A 151 8.79 -1.97 5.74
N SER A 152 7.47 -2.13 5.96
CA SER A 152 6.89 -2.82 7.12
C SER A 152 7.26 -4.30 7.19
N GLY A 153 7.66 -4.92 6.07
CA GLY A 153 7.79 -6.38 5.94
C GLY A 153 6.45 -7.11 5.88
N GLU A 154 5.34 -6.38 5.94
CA GLU A 154 3.98 -6.92 5.93
C GLU A 154 3.39 -6.88 4.52
N PHE A 155 2.61 -7.90 4.21
CA PHE A 155 1.94 -7.97 2.92
C PHE A 155 0.74 -7.03 2.85
N SER A 156 0.64 -6.30 1.74
CA SER A 156 -0.62 -5.67 1.35
C SER A 156 -0.97 -6.01 -0.09
N VAL A 157 -2.29 -6.06 -0.36
CA VAL A 157 -2.81 -6.25 -1.71
C VAL A 157 -2.29 -5.14 -2.64
N ARG A 158 -2.12 -3.93 -2.10
CA ARG A 158 -1.60 -2.76 -2.84
C ARG A 158 -0.15 -2.96 -3.26
N SER A 159 0.72 -3.39 -2.37
CA SER A 159 2.14 -3.59 -2.69
C SER A 159 2.36 -4.78 -3.62
N SER A 160 1.59 -5.86 -3.46
CA SER A 160 1.56 -6.96 -4.43
C SER A 160 1.07 -6.53 -5.81
N TYR A 161 0.06 -5.67 -5.88
CA TYR A 161 -0.39 -5.10 -7.15
C TYR A 161 0.70 -4.24 -7.82
N LYS A 162 1.42 -3.42 -7.05
CA LYS A 162 2.57 -2.66 -7.56
C LYS A 162 3.69 -3.55 -8.08
N LEU A 163 4.00 -4.64 -7.37
CA LEU A 163 5.00 -5.62 -7.82
C LEU A 163 4.62 -6.19 -9.19
N LEU A 164 3.35 -6.57 -9.39
CA LEU A 164 2.87 -7.07 -10.67
C LEU A 164 2.96 -6.03 -11.79
N GLN A 165 2.67 -4.76 -11.50
CA GLN A 165 2.84 -3.67 -12.48
C GLN A 165 4.29 -3.54 -12.95
N GLY A 166 5.26 -3.72 -12.06
CA GLY A 166 6.68 -3.71 -12.43
C GLY A 166 7.12 -4.93 -13.24
N LEU A 167 6.47 -6.08 -13.06
CA LEU A 167 6.78 -7.32 -13.77
C LEU A 167 6.23 -7.36 -15.20
N ASP A 168 5.10 -6.71 -15.46
CA ASP A 168 4.49 -6.63 -16.79
C ASP A 168 4.02 -5.19 -17.09
N PRO A 169 4.94 -4.24 -17.36
CA PRO A 169 4.57 -2.83 -17.55
C PRO A 169 3.57 -2.61 -18.69
N THR A 170 3.63 -3.44 -19.73
CA THR A 170 2.78 -3.34 -20.93
C THR A 170 1.33 -3.68 -20.61
N ALA A 171 1.07 -4.71 -19.78
CA ALA A 171 -0.29 -5.06 -19.36
C ALA A 171 -0.99 -3.97 -18.52
N TYR A 172 -0.24 -2.99 -17.99
CA TYR A 172 -0.77 -1.90 -17.16
C TYR A 172 -0.62 -0.49 -17.77
N ALA A 173 -0.16 -0.37 -19.03
CA ALA A 173 0.10 0.91 -19.68
C ALA A 173 -1.12 1.85 -19.73
N LEU A 174 -2.35 1.31 -19.89
CA LEU A 174 -3.60 2.09 -19.88
C LEU A 174 -3.85 2.85 -18.56
N GLN A 175 -3.34 2.36 -17.43
CA GLN A 175 -3.50 3.07 -16.15
C GLN A 175 -2.65 4.34 -16.05
N ASN A 176 -1.54 4.41 -16.79
CA ASN A 176 -0.68 5.60 -16.78
C ASN A 176 -1.36 6.79 -17.48
N ILE A 177 -2.14 6.53 -18.54
CA ILE A 177 -2.89 7.56 -19.27
C ILE A 177 -3.94 8.23 -18.36
N TYR A 178 -4.62 7.45 -17.51
CA TYR A 178 -5.65 7.95 -16.59
C TYR A 178 -5.15 8.23 -15.17
N ARG A 179 -3.83 8.25 -14.93
CA ARG A 179 -3.27 8.41 -13.58
C ARG A 179 -3.71 9.72 -12.94
N ASP A 180 -3.55 10.82 -13.66
CA ASP A 180 -3.89 12.16 -13.16
C ASP A 180 -5.40 12.32 -12.97
N PHE A 181 -6.19 11.72 -13.86
CA PHE A 181 -7.64 11.62 -13.72
C PHE A 181 -8.04 10.94 -12.40
N TYR A 182 -7.48 9.76 -12.12
CA TYR A 182 -7.81 9.05 -10.89
C TYR A 182 -7.32 9.79 -9.64
N ILE A 183 -6.14 10.41 -9.68
CA ILE A 183 -5.66 11.24 -8.55
C ILE A 183 -6.65 12.37 -8.28
N LYS A 184 -7.10 13.09 -9.32
CA LYS A 184 -8.12 14.13 -9.20
C LYS A 184 -9.43 13.54 -8.65
N LEU A 185 -10.00 12.52 -9.31
CA LEU A 185 -11.27 11.89 -8.94
C LEU A 185 -11.34 11.46 -7.47
N TRP A 186 -10.29 10.80 -6.96
CA TRP A 186 -10.28 10.30 -5.60
C TRP A 186 -10.04 11.38 -4.55
N ARG A 187 -9.41 12.51 -4.91
CA ARG A 187 -9.19 13.68 -4.03
C ARG A 187 -10.44 14.54 -3.84
N ILE A 188 -11.42 14.49 -4.74
CA ILE A 188 -12.64 15.28 -4.64
C ILE A 188 -13.44 14.90 -3.39
N GLU A 189 -13.97 15.85 -2.63
CA GLU A 189 -14.86 15.59 -1.50
C GLU A 189 -16.27 15.23 -2.00
N MET A 190 -16.48 13.96 -2.31
CA MET A 190 -17.76 13.43 -2.81
C MET A 190 -18.08 12.05 -2.25
N PRO A 191 -19.37 11.68 -2.15
CA PRO A 191 -19.78 10.32 -1.81
C PRO A 191 -19.09 9.26 -2.69
N THR A 192 -18.51 8.24 -2.06
CA THR A 192 -17.75 7.16 -2.74
C THR A 192 -18.54 6.49 -3.85
N LYS A 193 -19.87 6.36 -3.72
CA LYS A 193 -20.75 5.82 -4.76
C LYS A 193 -20.65 6.58 -6.10
N ILE A 194 -20.48 7.91 -6.07
CA ILE A 194 -20.37 8.75 -7.26
C ILE A 194 -18.98 8.58 -7.88
N LYS A 195 -17.93 8.56 -7.06
CA LYS A 195 -16.56 8.29 -7.52
C LYS A 195 -16.45 6.94 -8.23
N ILE A 196 -17.04 5.89 -7.65
CA ILE A 196 -17.10 4.55 -8.26
C ILE A 196 -17.86 4.59 -9.59
N PHE A 197 -18.93 5.37 -9.68
CA PHE A 197 -19.68 5.49 -10.92
C PHE A 197 -18.89 6.19 -12.02
N ILE A 198 -18.26 7.34 -11.73
CA ILE A 198 -17.38 8.05 -12.67
C ILE A 198 -16.23 7.14 -13.11
N TRP A 199 -15.66 6.37 -12.18
CA TRP A 199 -14.69 5.35 -12.50
C TRP A 199 -15.25 4.29 -13.46
N LYS A 200 -16.47 3.77 -13.24
CA LYS A 200 -17.14 2.84 -14.18
C LYS A 200 -17.35 3.45 -15.56
N ILE A 201 -17.71 4.74 -15.65
CA ILE A 201 -17.82 5.48 -16.92
C ILE A 201 -16.48 5.47 -17.66
N SER A 202 -15.39 5.83 -16.98
CA SER A 202 -14.04 5.93 -17.59
C SER A 202 -13.54 4.61 -18.18
N TRP A 203 -14.05 3.48 -17.67
CA TRP A 203 -13.71 2.15 -18.15
C TRP A 203 -14.74 1.56 -19.13
N ASN A 204 -15.72 2.36 -19.57
CA ASN A 204 -16.85 1.92 -20.37
C ASN A 204 -17.56 0.67 -19.77
N TYR A 205 -17.71 0.61 -18.43
CA TYR A 205 -18.37 -0.50 -17.74
C TYR A 205 -19.89 -0.33 -17.57
N LEU A 206 -20.44 0.82 -17.95
CA LEU A 206 -21.87 1.04 -17.87
C LEU A 206 -22.63 0.16 -18.87
N THR A 207 -23.83 -0.27 -18.47
CA THR A 207 -24.70 -1.11 -19.27
C THR A 207 -25.42 -0.27 -20.33
N ASN A 208 -24.71 0.12 -21.38
CA ASN A 208 -25.29 0.71 -22.58
C ASN A 208 -25.60 -0.37 -23.63
N ARG A 209 -26.44 -0.06 -24.64
CA ARG A 209 -26.87 -1.04 -25.65
C ARG A 209 -25.73 -1.62 -26.48
N VAL A 210 -24.69 -0.83 -26.79
CA VAL A 210 -23.48 -1.33 -27.48
C VAL A 210 -22.76 -2.38 -26.65
N ASN A 211 -22.54 -2.12 -25.36
CA ASN A 211 -21.94 -3.06 -24.41
C ASN A 211 -22.84 -4.28 -24.16
N MET A 212 -24.17 -4.12 -24.16
CA MET A 212 -25.09 -5.25 -24.06
C MET A 212 -24.98 -6.16 -25.29
N ILE A 213 -24.86 -5.63 -26.52
CA ILE A 213 -24.62 -6.44 -27.72
C ILE A 213 -23.30 -7.19 -27.64
N ILE A 214 -22.21 -6.54 -27.23
CA ILE A 214 -20.89 -7.19 -27.07
C ILE A 214 -21.00 -8.39 -26.11
N ARG A 215 -21.83 -8.26 -25.07
CA ARG A 215 -22.10 -9.33 -24.09
C ARG A 215 -23.22 -10.29 -24.50
N ARG A 216 -23.80 -10.13 -25.69
CA ARG A 216 -24.92 -10.92 -26.24
C ARG A 216 -26.21 -10.86 -25.39
N LEU A 217 -26.46 -9.70 -24.77
CA LEU A 217 -27.62 -9.43 -23.90
C LEU A 217 -28.70 -8.55 -24.56
N ALA A 218 -28.45 -8.00 -25.75
CA ALA A 218 -29.40 -7.20 -26.50
C ALA A 218 -29.27 -7.47 -28.00
N THR A 219 -30.34 -7.19 -28.76
CA THR A 219 -30.42 -7.39 -30.22
C THR A 219 -30.25 -6.09 -31.03
N SER A 220 -30.29 -4.93 -30.37
CA SER A 220 -30.14 -3.62 -31.00
C SER A 220 -29.25 -2.71 -30.15
N SER A 221 -28.39 -1.96 -30.84
CA SER A 221 -27.48 -0.96 -30.26
C SER A 221 -28.15 0.40 -30.13
N LEU A 222 -29.33 0.59 -30.71
CA LEU A 222 -29.98 1.90 -30.80
C LEU A 222 -30.30 2.48 -29.42
N CYS A 223 -30.05 3.77 -29.28
CA CYS A 223 -30.35 4.55 -28.10
C CYS A 223 -31.85 4.49 -27.78
N PRO A 224 -32.25 3.99 -26.60
CA PRO A 224 -33.67 3.91 -26.22
C PRO A 224 -34.28 5.29 -25.95
N ARG A 225 -33.48 6.34 -25.80
CA ARG A 225 -33.95 7.71 -25.52
C ARG A 225 -34.36 8.47 -26.77
N CYS A 226 -33.52 8.42 -27.80
CA CYS A 226 -33.70 9.24 -29.01
C CYS A 226 -33.90 8.40 -30.28
N GLY A 227 -33.56 7.11 -30.26
CA GLY A 227 -33.61 6.22 -31.43
C GLY A 227 -32.66 6.57 -32.58
N GLY A 228 -31.88 7.66 -32.48
CA GLY A 228 -31.15 8.25 -33.59
C GLY A 228 -29.76 7.68 -33.89
N GLY A 229 -29.25 6.76 -33.07
CA GLY A 229 -27.93 6.15 -33.25
C GLY A 229 -27.60 5.14 -32.16
N ASP A 230 -26.42 4.53 -32.26
CA ASP A 230 -25.93 3.57 -31.28
C ASP A 230 -25.72 4.21 -29.90
N GLU A 231 -26.20 3.57 -28.83
CA GLU A 231 -26.01 4.01 -27.45
C GLU A 231 -24.57 3.74 -26.99
N THR A 232 -23.61 4.47 -27.55
CA THR A 232 -22.23 4.51 -27.07
C THR A 232 -22.12 5.38 -25.81
N MET A 233 -20.96 5.38 -25.17
CA MET A 233 -20.71 6.24 -24.01
C MET A 233 -20.70 7.74 -24.39
N ASN A 234 -20.19 8.07 -25.59
CA ASN A 234 -20.32 9.41 -26.15
C ASN A 234 -21.79 9.76 -26.43
N HIS A 235 -22.54 8.85 -27.05
CA HIS A 235 -23.94 9.12 -27.34
C HIS A 235 -24.75 9.32 -26.07
N LEU A 236 -24.59 8.43 -25.09
CA LEU A 236 -25.33 8.45 -23.83
C LEU A 236 -25.11 9.74 -23.03
N PHE A 237 -23.89 10.29 -23.02
CA PHE A 237 -23.52 11.43 -22.18
C PHE A 237 -23.36 12.77 -22.92
N ARG A 238 -23.03 12.77 -24.22
CA ARG A 238 -22.69 13.98 -25.01
C ARG A 238 -23.65 14.23 -26.16
N GLU A 239 -23.94 13.22 -26.97
CA GLU A 239 -24.57 13.42 -28.30
C GLU A 239 -26.08 13.18 -28.31
N CYS A 240 -26.62 12.44 -27.33
CA CYS A 240 -28.05 12.16 -27.25
C CYS A 240 -28.83 13.46 -27.01
N PRO A 241 -29.82 13.81 -27.84
CA PRO A 241 -30.64 15.01 -27.67
C PRO A 241 -31.23 15.19 -26.27
N THR A 242 -31.69 14.08 -25.66
CA THR A 242 -32.19 14.07 -24.28
C THR A 242 -31.11 14.46 -23.26
N SER A 243 -29.87 13.99 -23.44
CA SER A 243 -28.76 14.31 -22.54
C SER A 243 -28.29 15.75 -22.73
N MET A 244 -28.23 16.23 -23.98
CA MET A 244 -27.91 17.63 -24.29
C MET A 244 -28.90 18.60 -23.63
N GLU A 245 -30.20 18.28 -23.66
CA GLU A 245 -31.21 19.12 -23.01
C GLU A 245 -31.04 19.17 -21.47
N VAL A 246 -30.65 18.05 -20.85
CA VAL A 246 -30.35 18.00 -19.41
C VAL A 246 -29.16 18.89 -19.07
N TRP A 247 -28.09 18.84 -19.88
CA TRP A 247 -26.94 19.71 -19.70
C TRP A 247 -27.30 21.19 -19.83
N ARG A 248 -28.15 21.52 -20.82
CA ARG A 248 -28.67 22.88 -21.03
C ARG A 248 -29.46 23.40 -19.83
N VAL A 249 -30.31 22.57 -19.23
CA VAL A 249 -31.13 22.93 -18.05
C VAL A 249 -30.28 23.12 -16.79
N LEU A 250 -29.19 22.35 -16.64
CA LEU A 250 -28.32 22.45 -15.48
C LEU A 250 -27.38 23.67 -15.51
N SER A 251 -27.44 24.50 -16.56
CA SER A 251 -26.58 25.67 -16.78
C SER A 251 -25.08 25.37 -16.60
N VAL A 252 -24.70 24.09 -16.71
CA VAL A 252 -23.32 23.68 -16.78
C VAL A 252 -22.83 24.15 -18.14
N LEU A 253 -21.75 24.92 -18.16
CA LEU A 253 -21.00 25.39 -19.33
C LEU A 253 -21.16 24.48 -20.56
N ASP A 254 -21.11 25.07 -21.76
CA ASP A 254 -21.29 24.52 -23.11
C ASP A 254 -20.40 23.29 -23.45
N LEU A 255 -20.45 22.24 -22.61
CA LEU A 255 -19.71 20.98 -22.70
C LEU A 255 -20.14 20.16 -23.91
N THR A 256 -21.30 20.50 -24.48
CA THR A 256 -21.84 20.01 -25.75
C THR A 256 -21.03 20.47 -26.96
N MET A 257 -20.26 21.57 -26.85
CA MET A 257 -19.42 22.09 -27.94
C MET A 257 -18.03 21.47 -28.04
N ILE A 258 -17.62 20.69 -27.03
CA ILE A 258 -16.32 20.00 -27.03
C ILE A 258 -16.55 18.59 -27.59
N THR A 259 -16.69 18.45 -28.91
CA THR A 259 -16.90 17.15 -29.59
C THR A 259 -15.61 16.49 -30.09
N TYR A 260 -14.51 17.26 -30.17
CA TYR A 260 -13.24 16.85 -30.79
C TYR A 260 -12.26 16.11 -29.87
N VAL A 261 -12.54 15.99 -28.57
CA VAL A 261 -11.67 15.29 -27.61
C VAL A 261 -12.17 13.87 -27.33
N GLU A 262 -11.23 12.95 -27.04
CA GLU A 262 -11.60 11.58 -26.65
C GLU A 262 -12.51 11.60 -25.41
N PHE A 263 -13.40 10.63 -25.27
CA PHE A 263 -14.36 10.59 -24.16
C PHE A 263 -13.69 10.65 -22.78
N GLY A 264 -12.54 9.99 -22.65
CA GLY A 264 -11.72 10.03 -21.44
C GLY A 264 -11.19 11.44 -21.16
N GLU A 265 -10.70 12.14 -22.20
CA GLU A 265 -10.24 13.52 -22.10
C GLU A 265 -11.40 14.48 -21.80
N TRP A 266 -12.55 14.32 -22.45
CA TRP A 266 -13.78 15.08 -22.16
C TRP A 266 -14.18 14.93 -20.69
N LEU A 267 -14.15 13.69 -20.17
CA LEU A 267 -14.44 13.40 -18.76
C LEU A 267 -13.43 14.07 -17.81
N THR A 268 -12.19 14.32 -18.27
CA THR A 268 -11.14 14.99 -17.49
C THR A 268 -11.12 16.52 -17.60
N MET A 269 -11.45 17.05 -18.77
CA MET A 269 -11.54 18.49 -19.07
C MET A 269 -12.79 19.11 -18.47
N ALA A 270 -13.81 18.29 -18.27
CA ALA A 270 -14.99 18.69 -17.54
C ALA A 270 -14.68 18.83 -16.04
N GLU A 271 -13.91 19.87 -15.68
CA GLU A 271 -13.94 20.49 -14.34
C GLU A 271 -15.37 20.71 -13.79
N PRO A 272 -16.45 20.85 -14.60
CA PRO A 272 -17.79 20.94 -14.05
C PRO A 272 -18.33 19.65 -13.40
N PHE A 273 -17.73 18.46 -13.62
CA PHE A 273 -18.12 17.29 -12.81
C PHE A 273 -17.76 17.49 -11.32
N VAL A 274 -16.69 18.26 -11.05
CA VAL A 274 -16.15 18.49 -9.71
C VAL A 274 -16.90 19.61 -8.99
N LEU A 275 -17.23 20.69 -9.70
CA LEU A 275 -17.89 21.86 -9.10
C LEU A 275 -19.43 21.76 -9.09
N HIS A 276 -20.05 21.11 -10.07
CA HIS A 276 -21.52 21.07 -10.21
C HIS A 276 -22.18 19.75 -9.79
N PHE A 277 -21.44 18.69 -9.49
CA PHE A 277 -22.03 17.46 -8.92
C PHE A 277 -21.61 17.18 -7.47
N GLY A 278 -20.58 17.88 -6.98
CA GLY A 278 -20.12 17.81 -5.58
C GLY A 278 -21.22 18.13 -4.56
N PRO A 279 -21.96 19.24 -4.72
CA PRO A 279 -23.06 19.61 -3.82
C PRO A 279 -24.43 19.03 -4.21
N LEU A 280 -24.56 18.43 -5.40
CA LEU A 280 -25.78 18.52 -6.21
C LEU A 280 -26.55 17.21 -6.48
N GLY A 281 -26.39 16.18 -5.63
CA GLY A 281 -27.20 14.96 -5.80
C GLY A 281 -26.83 14.17 -7.06
N GLY A 282 -25.54 13.83 -7.20
CA GLY A 282 -25.07 12.91 -8.25
C GLY A 282 -25.62 11.48 -8.15
N LYS A 283 -26.67 11.22 -7.35
CA LYS A 283 -27.43 9.96 -7.33
C LYS A 283 -28.65 10.06 -8.26
N GLU A 284 -29.37 11.19 -8.22
CA GLU A 284 -30.63 11.39 -8.92
C GLU A 284 -30.42 11.65 -10.43
N ILE A 285 -29.46 12.50 -10.80
CA ILE A 285 -29.07 12.74 -12.20
C ILE A 285 -28.50 11.45 -12.83
N LEU A 286 -27.88 10.60 -12.00
CA LEU A 286 -27.27 9.35 -12.39
C LEU A 286 -28.26 8.19 -12.54
N GLU A 287 -29.22 8.10 -11.61
CA GLU A 287 -30.38 7.21 -11.75
C GLU A 287 -31.21 7.60 -12.97
N PHE A 288 -31.34 8.89 -13.27
CA PHE A 288 -31.98 9.36 -14.51
C PHE A 288 -31.18 8.98 -15.77
N MET A 289 -29.85 9.12 -15.75
CA MET A 289 -28.96 8.71 -16.86
C MET A 289 -28.78 7.19 -16.99
N THR A 290 -29.33 6.37 -16.10
CA THR A 290 -29.16 4.89 -16.15
C THR A 290 -30.45 4.10 -16.07
N LYS A 291 -31.55 4.66 -15.54
CA LYS A 291 -32.87 4.03 -15.61
C LYS A 291 -33.41 4.16 -17.03
N GLN A 292 -33.82 3.01 -17.58
CA GLN A 292 -34.65 2.97 -18.77
C GLN A 292 -35.88 3.86 -18.58
N VAL A 293 -36.14 4.66 -19.60
CA VAL A 293 -37.26 5.59 -19.71
C VAL A 293 -38.51 4.78 -19.99
N ASP A 294 -39.38 4.60 -18.99
CA ASP A 294 -40.76 4.15 -19.24
C ASP A 294 -41.81 5.19 -18.85
N GLN A 295 -41.45 6.34 -18.28
CA GLN A 295 -42.41 7.43 -18.06
C GLN A 295 -41.77 8.81 -18.27
N VAL A 296 -41.80 9.26 -19.53
CA VAL A 296 -41.66 10.68 -19.88
C VAL A 296 -42.94 11.40 -19.45
N ARG A 297 -43.06 11.76 -18.17
CA ARG A 297 -44.01 12.80 -17.76
C ARG A 297 -43.33 13.80 -16.83
N ARG A 298 -43.05 14.96 -17.45
CA ARG A 298 -42.79 16.31 -16.90
C ARG A 298 -41.39 16.57 -16.32
N LEU A 299 -40.52 17.07 -17.21
CA LEU A 299 -39.22 17.68 -16.90
C LEU A 299 -39.31 18.88 -15.92
N GLN A 300 -40.47 19.54 -15.81
CA GLN A 300 -40.68 20.70 -14.92
C GLN A 300 -40.87 20.32 -13.44
N ASP A 301 -41.55 19.21 -13.14
CA ASP A 301 -41.74 18.76 -11.76
C ASP A 301 -40.42 18.23 -11.17
N LEU A 302 -39.55 17.72 -12.05
CA LEU A 302 -38.24 17.17 -11.73
C LEU A 302 -37.20 18.25 -11.39
N SER A 303 -37.18 19.38 -12.13
CA SER A 303 -36.28 20.50 -11.84
C SER A 303 -36.57 21.14 -10.49
N ILE A 304 -37.85 21.22 -10.11
CA ILE A 304 -38.29 21.74 -8.80
C ILE A 304 -37.90 20.80 -7.65
N ALA A 305 -38.02 19.48 -7.85
CA ALA A 305 -37.63 18.48 -6.85
C ALA A 305 -36.11 18.43 -6.61
N ILE A 306 -35.33 18.63 -7.69
CA ILE A 306 -33.87 18.77 -7.61
C ILE A 306 -33.54 20.05 -6.82
N LEU A 307 -34.08 21.21 -7.20
CA LEU A 307 -33.85 22.50 -6.51
C LEU A 307 -34.17 22.48 -5.00
N LYS A 308 -35.27 21.86 -4.57
CA LYS A 308 -35.65 21.80 -3.15
C LYS A 308 -34.68 21.00 -2.28
N ASN A 309 -34.20 19.86 -2.78
CA ASN A 309 -33.27 19.00 -2.04
C ASN A 309 -31.86 19.62 -1.92
N LEU A 310 -31.48 20.48 -2.86
CA LEU A 310 -30.19 21.15 -2.88
C LEU A 310 -30.05 22.19 -1.76
N MET A 311 -31.14 22.90 -1.47
CA MET A 311 -31.16 23.93 -0.43
C MET A 311 -31.07 23.36 1.00
N GLU A 312 -31.51 22.13 1.24
CA GLU A 312 -31.42 21.50 2.57
C GLU A 312 -30.00 20.98 2.91
N LEU A 313 -29.23 20.59 1.89
CA LEU A 313 -27.91 19.96 2.08
C LEU A 313 -26.79 20.98 2.37
N GLU A 314 -26.86 22.20 1.83
CA GLU A 314 -25.93 23.30 2.15
C GLU A 314 -25.88 23.61 3.66
N LYS A 315 -27.01 23.45 4.37
CA LYS A 315 -27.10 23.73 5.81
C LYS A 315 -26.30 22.75 6.67
N LYS A 316 -26.01 21.53 6.19
CA LYS A 316 -25.30 20.49 6.97
C LYS A 316 -23.77 20.58 6.91
N PHE A 317 -23.19 21.14 5.84
CA PHE A 317 -21.74 21.08 5.60
C PHE A 317 -20.91 22.19 6.29
N LYS A 318 -21.51 23.30 6.72
CA LYS A 318 -20.78 24.42 7.37
C LYS A 318 -20.29 24.13 8.81
N LYS A 319 -20.38 22.90 9.33
CA LYS A 319 -20.25 22.60 10.78
C LYS A 319 -18.98 21.88 11.24
N THR A 320 -17.97 21.64 10.39
CA THR A 320 -16.79 20.85 10.80
C THR A 320 -15.50 21.66 10.71
N SER A 321 -15.04 22.21 11.84
CA SER A 321 -13.75 22.88 11.99
C SER A 321 -12.72 21.97 12.66
N THR A 322 -11.48 21.98 12.16
CA THR A 322 -10.34 21.15 12.60
C THR A 322 -9.63 21.77 13.82
N VAL A 323 -9.42 20.97 14.88
CA VAL A 323 -8.72 21.36 16.12
C VAL A 323 -7.19 21.34 15.93
N LYS A 324 -6.50 22.44 16.24
CA LYS A 324 -5.02 22.50 16.33
C LYS A 324 -4.55 22.01 17.70
N ILE A 325 -3.67 21.01 17.74
CA ILE A 325 -3.05 20.49 18.97
C ILE A 325 -1.74 21.27 19.25
N LYS A 326 -1.59 21.86 20.44
CA LYS A 326 -0.33 22.47 20.93
C LYS A 326 0.39 21.50 21.90
N TRP A 327 1.72 21.59 21.96
CA TRP A 327 2.55 20.82 22.90
C TRP A 327 2.13 21.09 24.36
N SER A 328 2.15 20.06 25.19
CA SER A 328 1.85 20.14 26.63
C SER A 328 3.00 19.58 27.45
N HIS A 329 3.15 20.01 28.72
CA HIS A 329 4.13 19.46 29.65
C HIS A 329 3.75 18.03 30.10
N PRO A 330 4.70 17.20 30.58
CA PRO A 330 4.39 15.93 31.24
C PRO A 330 3.65 16.16 32.57
N PRO A 331 2.73 15.28 32.96
CA PRO A 331 2.12 15.33 34.29
C PRO A 331 3.16 14.99 35.39
N GLY A 332 3.12 15.72 36.50
CA GLY A 332 3.90 15.42 37.71
C GLY A 332 5.41 15.69 37.56
N GLN A 333 6.25 14.83 38.19
CA GLN A 333 7.71 14.90 38.13
C GLN A 333 8.33 14.14 36.93
N GLY A 334 7.50 13.76 35.95
CA GLY A 334 7.97 13.00 34.80
C GLY A 334 8.75 13.83 33.79
N VAL A 335 9.41 13.11 32.87
CA VAL A 335 10.17 13.72 31.76
C VAL A 335 9.56 13.37 30.40
N LYS A 336 9.66 14.31 29.45
CA LYS A 336 9.35 14.08 28.03
C LYS A 336 10.64 14.01 27.24
N ILE A 337 10.80 12.93 26.48
CA ILE A 337 11.94 12.69 25.61
C ILE A 337 11.46 12.77 24.17
N ASN A 338 11.86 13.82 23.46
CA ASN A 338 11.63 13.96 22.03
C ASN A 338 12.82 13.40 21.26
N PHE A 339 12.57 12.60 20.22
CA PHE A 339 13.60 12.12 19.32
C PHE A 339 13.28 12.44 17.86
N ASP A 340 14.31 12.54 17.04
CA ASP A 340 14.24 12.73 15.59
C ASP A 340 15.46 12.08 14.90
N GLY A 341 15.27 11.56 13.69
CA GLY A 341 16.30 10.87 12.92
C GLY A 341 16.55 11.53 11.57
N ALA A 342 17.71 12.15 11.38
CA ALA A 342 18.14 12.65 10.08
C ALA A 342 18.93 11.59 9.31
N PHE A 343 18.72 11.48 7.99
CA PHE A 343 19.39 10.50 7.14
C PHE A 343 19.89 11.14 5.84
N ASP A 344 21.15 10.87 5.50
CA ASP A 344 21.73 11.20 4.19
C ASP A 344 21.84 9.94 3.32
N GLU A 345 21.05 9.93 2.25
CA GLU A 345 20.99 8.79 1.33
C GLU A 345 22.30 8.56 0.58
N ARG A 346 23.10 9.61 0.33
CA ARG A 346 24.33 9.53 -0.45
C ARG A 346 25.48 8.92 0.35
N SER A 347 25.69 9.38 1.59
CA SER A 347 26.76 8.86 2.44
C SER A 347 26.33 7.64 3.27
N LYS A 348 25.03 7.33 3.35
CA LYS A 348 24.46 6.32 4.27
C LYS A 348 24.73 6.65 5.75
N TYR A 349 24.87 7.93 6.08
CA TYR A 349 25.03 8.39 7.45
C TYR A 349 23.67 8.79 8.00
N SER A 350 23.47 8.59 9.30
CA SER A 350 22.32 9.16 10.00
C SER A 350 22.77 9.91 11.25
N ALA A 351 21.94 10.85 11.69
CA ALA A 351 22.11 11.52 12.97
C ALA A 351 20.84 11.34 13.82
N SER A 352 21.03 10.93 15.06
CA SER A 352 19.96 10.86 16.06
C SER A 352 19.99 12.10 16.93
N GLY A 353 18.88 12.85 16.92
CA GLY A 353 18.66 13.96 17.84
C GLY A 353 17.73 13.55 18.96
N VAL A 354 18.12 13.81 20.22
CA VAL A 354 17.27 13.57 21.39
C VAL A 354 17.27 14.81 22.29
N VAL A 355 16.09 15.23 22.74
CA VAL A 355 15.90 16.33 23.69
C VAL A 355 15.00 15.86 24.83
N VAL A 356 15.50 15.94 26.06
CA VAL A 356 14.74 15.62 27.27
C VAL A 356 14.32 16.90 27.96
N ARG A 357 13.04 17.00 28.32
CA ARG A 357 12.47 18.11 29.08
C ARG A 357 11.76 17.64 30.34
N ASP A 358 11.83 18.45 31.39
CA ASP A 358 11.07 18.26 32.62
C ASP A 358 9.62 18.78 32.51
N CYS A 359 8.91 18.82 33.64
CA CYS A 359 7.56 19.37 33.73
C CYS A 359 7.48 20.91 33.64
N SER A 360 8.59 21.62 33.85
CA SER A 360 8.69 23.07 33.63
C SER A 360 8.95 23.43 32.16
N GLY A 361 9.32 22.44 31.33
CA GLY A 361 9.72 22.62 29.95
C GLY A 361 11.22 22.93 29.78
N GLN A 362 12.00 22.90 30.87
CA GLN A 362 13.44 23.06 30.84
C GLN A 362 14.11 21.84 30.20
N VAL A 363 15.09 22.09 29.34
CA VAL A 363 15.88 21.03 28.71
C VAL A 363 16.87 20.48 29.73
N LEU A 364 16.73 19.19 30.07
CA LEU A 364 17.64 18.47 30.95
C LEU A 364 18.82 17.87 30.18
N ILE A 365 18.55 17.31 29.00
CA ILE A 365 19.53 16.64 28.14
C ILE A 365 19.26 17.02 26.69
N SER A 366 20.33 17.29 25.95
CA SER A 366 20.34 17.26 24.49
C SER A 366 21.45 16.32 24.04
N SER A 367 21.14 15.38 23.15
CA SER A 367 22.09 14.40 22.64
C SER A 367 22.01 14.35 21.12
N ILE A 368 23.19 14.32 20.49
CA ILE A 368 23.35 14.10 19.06
C ILE A 368 24.33 12.94 18.89
N GLU A 369 23.98 11.96 18.07
CA GLU A 369 24.84 10.82 17.77
C GLU A 369 24.83 10.54 16.27
N ILE A 370 26.00 10.25 15.69
CA ILE A 370 26.16 9.98 14.25
C ILE A 370 26.37 8.48 14.06
N HIS A 371 25.60 7.89 13.15
CA HIS A 371 25.66 6.49 12.79
C HIS A 371 26.07 6.34 11.33
N ARG A 372 26.88 5.32 11.03
CA ARG A 372 27.33 4.98 9.67
C ARG A 372 26.65 3.70 9.21
N GLY A 373 26.48 3.54 7.89
CA GLY A 373 25.93 2.33 7.30
C GLY A 373 24.43 2.15 7.58
N VAL A 374 23.67 3.24 7.63
CA VAL A 374 22.23 3.19 7.89
C VAL A 374 21.48 2.97 6.58
N ALA A 375 20.59 1.98 6.58
CA ALA A 375 19.93 1.51 5.35
C ALA A 375 18.84 2.46 4.81
N SER A 376 18.20 3.26 5.67
CA SER A 376 17.09 4.13 5.26
C SER A 376 16.74 5.21 6.29
N THR A 377 15.96 6.20 5.87
CA THR A 377 15.33 7.19 6.78
C THR A 377 14.50 6.51 7.87
N PHE A 378 13.77 5.44 7.55
CA PHE A 378 13.02 4.68 8.56
C PHE A 378 13.93 4.03 9.61
N ALA A 379 15.11 3.57 9.21
CA ALA A 379 16.11 3.04 10.15
C ALA A 379 16.70 4.15 11.02
N ALA A 380 16.97 5.33 10.46
CA ALA A 380 17.45 6.49 11.22
C ALA A 380 16.48 6.88 12.36
N GLU A 381 15.18 6.93 12.07
CA GLU A 381 14.11 7.17 13.06
C GLU A 381 14.09 6.11 14.18
N ALA A 382 14.22 4.83 13.81
CA ALA A 382 14.25 3.74 14.77
C ALA A 382 15.50 3.79 15.66
N ILE A 383 16.66 4.13 15.10
CA ILE A 383 17.92 4.29 15.84
C ILE A 383 17.79 5.46 16.83
N ALA A 384 17.22 6.59 16.40
CA ALA A 384 16.96 7.73 17.28
C ALA A 384 16.00 7.36 18.42
N CYS A 385 14.95 6.59 18.13
CA CYS A 385 14.03 6.07 19.15
C CYS A 385 14.74 5.14 20.16
N ARG A 386 15.63 4.26 19.67
CA ARG A 386 16.46 3.39 20.52
C ARG A 386 17.37 4.21 21.43
N ARG A 387 18.02 5.25 20.89
CA ARG A 387 18.85 6.16 21.68
C ARG A 387 18.06 6.89 22.76
N ALA A 388 16.87 7.40 22.42
CA ALA A 388 15.97 8.02 23.39
C ALA A 388 15.52 7.05 24.50
N THR A 389 15.30 5.78 24.14
CA THR A 389 14.94 4.73 25.11
C THR A 389 16.12 4.40 26.03
N GLN A 390 17.34 4.37 25.51
CA GLN A 390 18.54 4.20 26.34
C GLN A 390 18.71 5.35 27.33
N ILE A 391 18.56 6.61 26.88
CA ILE A 391 18.62 7.79 27.75
C ILE A 391 17.53 7.72 28.84
N ALA A 392 16.33 7.24 28.51
CA ALA A 392 15.26 7.05 29.50
C ALA A 392 15.68 6.09 30.62
N LEU A 393 16.33 4.98 30.28
CA LEU A 393 16.83 3.99 31.25
C LEU A 393 17.95 4.58 32.11
N ASP A 394 18.90 5.28 31.49
CA ASP A 394 20.04 5.86 32.19
C ASP A 394 19.60 6.95 33.18
N MET A 395 18.53 7.69 32.88
CA MET A 395 17.97 8.71 33.76
C MET A 395 17.23 8.15 34.99
N ASN A 396 16.83 6.87 34.95
CA ASN A 396 16.14 6.16 36.02
C ASN A 396 14.99 6.97 36.67
N LYS A 397 14.12 7.57 35.83
CA LYS A 397 12.96 8.35 36.28
C LYS A 397 11.72 7.47 36.37
N GLU A 398 10.94 7.68 37.43
CA GLU A 398 9.70 6.95 37.73
C GLU A 398 8.66 7.04 36.60
N TYR A 399 8.66 8.16 35.85
CA TYR A 399 7.73 8.36 34.74
C TYR A 399 8.39 9.05 33.55
N THR A 400 8.43 8.37 32.41
CA THR A 400 9.03 8.87 31.16
C THR A 400 8.08 8.70 29.98
N ILE A 401 7.92 9.78 29.18
CA ILE A 401 7.16 9.76 27.94
C ILE A 401 8.12 9.99 26.76
N ILE A 402 8.24 8.99 25.88
CA ILE A 402 9.04 9.11 24.64
C ILE A 402 8.11 9.50 23.48
N LEU A 403 8.51 10.51 22.70
CA LEU A 403 7.76 11.13 21.62
C LEU A 403 8.63 11.25 20.37
N GLY A 404 8.06 10.92 19.21
CA GLY A 404 8.64 11.17 17.89
C GLY A 404 7.53 11.46 16.89
N ASP A 405 7.89 11.82 15.66
CA ASP A 405 6.94 12.09 14.57
C ASP A 405 6.79 10.89 13.61
N SER A 406 7.69 9.90 13.69
CA SER A 406 7.58 8.62 12.98
C SER A 406 6.47 7.72 13.54
N LEU A 407 5.25 7.91 13.03
CA LEU A 407 4.07 7.11 13.40
C LEU A 407 4.33 5.59 13.25
N THR A 408 5.12 5.19 12.25
CA THR A 408 5.48 3.79 11.99
C THR A 408 6.30 3.21 13.14
N VAL A 409 7.37 3.90 13.56
CA VAL A 409 8.21 3.47 14.68
C VAL A 409 7.39 3.44 15.97
N ILE A 410 6.60 4.48 16.24
CA ILE A 410 5.76 4.55 17.45
C ILE A 410 4.77 3.38 17.52
N LYS A 411 4.09 3.06 16.41
CA LYS A 411 3.15 1.92 16.36
C LYS A 411 3.86 0.59 16.60
N LYS A 412 5.04 0.39 16.01
CA LYS A 412 5.86 -0.82 16.17
C LYS A 412 6.36 -0.98 17.60
N CYS A 413 6.86 0.09 18.22
CA CYS A 413 7.28 0.10 19.61
C CYS A 413 6.14 -0.17 20.62
N LYS A 414 4.87 0.02 20.22
CA LYS A 414 3.68 -0.30 21.04
C LYS A 414 3.14 -1.72 20.79
N ASN A 415 3.48 -2.32 19.66
CA ASN A 415 3.08 -3.68 19.34
C ASN A 415 4.04 -4.67 20.02
N THR A 416 3.54 -5.81 20.47
CA THR A 416 4.33 -6.89 21.09
C THR A 416 4.62 -8.05 20.13
N VAL A 417 4.01 -8.04 18.94
CA VAL A 417 4.25 -9.04 17.89
C VAL A 417 5.61 -8.80 17.22
N LEU A 418 6.30 -9.89 16.84
CA LEU A 418 7.56 -9.85 16.12
C LEU A 418 7.49 -8.94 14.90
N ASP A 419 8.40 -7.98 14.83
CA ASP A 419 8.45 -7.00 13.77
C ASP A 419 9.18 -7.54 12.52
N LYS A 420 8.45 -7.64 11.39
CA LYS A 420 8.98 -8.16 10.11
C LYS A 420 9.70 -7.13 9.24
N SER A 421 9.73 -5.86 9.66
CA SER A 421 10.32 -4.76 8.90
C SER A 421 11.85 -4.83 8.86
N GLN A 422 12.46 -4.00 8.02
CA GLN A 422 13.92 -3.83 8.01
C GLN A 422 14.48 -3.28 9.34
N ILE A 423 13.64 -2.62 10.15
CA ILE A 423 14.02 -2.07 11.46
C ILE A 423 13.64 -2.99 12.62
N GLY A 424 13.14 -4.20 12.35
CA GLY A 424 12.59 -5.09 13.37
C GLY A 424 13.59 -5.44 14.47
N SER A 425 14.87 -5.54 14.12
CA SER A 425 15.97 -5.72 15.07
C SER A 425 16.09 -4.57 16.08
N ILE A 426 15.97 -3.33 15.61
CA ILE A 426 16.03 -2.12 16.43
C ILE A 426 14.79 -2.02 17.34
N ILE A 427 13.62 -2.39 16.82
CA ILE A 427 12.37 -2.42 17.60
C ILE A 427 12.43 -3.44 18.73
N HIS A 428 12.97 -4.63 18.46
CA HIS A 428 13.19 -5.66 19.48
C HIS A 428 14.13 -5.19 20.60
N ASP A 429 15.23 -4.52 20.24
CA ASP A 429 16.13 -3.89 21.19
C ASP A 429 15.40 -2.88 22.10
N ILE A 430 14.54 -2.04 21.52
CA ILE A 430 13.71 -1.09 22.27
C ILE A 430 12.76 -1.80 23.23
N HIS A 431 12.11 -2.89 22.80
CA HIS A 431 11.24 -3.68 23.68
C HIS A 431 12.00 -4.28 24.85
N ARG A 432 13.22 -4.79 24.63
CA ARG A 432 14.08 -5.29 25.71
C ARG A 432 14.45 -4.18 26.69
N MET A 433 14.82 -3.00 26.19
CA MET A 433 15.11 -1.84 27.03
C MET A 433 13.91 -1.51 27.93
N LYS A 434 12.69 -1.51 27.39
CA LYS A 434 11.47 -1.29 28.19
C LYS A 434 11.26 -2.32 29.29
N LEU A 435 11.60 -3.60 29.04
CA LEU A 435 11.48 -4.66 30.05
C LEU A 435 12.48 -4.50 31.20
N ARG A 436 13.63 -3.87 30.98
CA ARG A 436 14.66 -3.63 32.02
C ARG A 436 14.35 -2.42 32.92
N GLY A 437 13.53 -1.49 32.44
CA GLY A 437 13.16 -0.27 33.15
C GLY A 437 11.86 -0.34 33.95
N ASN A 438 11.18 -1.50 33.95
CA ASN A 438 9.96 -1.76 34.71
C ASN A 438 10.25 -2.52 36.00
#